data_AF-A0A2L2SW79-F1
#
_entry.id   AF-A0A2L2SW79-F1
#
_cell.length_a   1.000
_cell.length_b   1.000
_cell.length_c   1.000
_cell.angle_alpha   90.00
_cell.angle_beta   90.00
_cell.angle_gamma   90.00
#
_symmetry.space_group_name_H-M   'P 1'
#
loop_
_entity.id
_entity.type
_entity.pdbx_description
1 polymer ?
#
loop_
_entity_poly.entity_id
_entity_poly.type
_entity_poly.pdbx_seq_one_letter_code
_entity_poly.pdbx_strand_id
1 'polypeptide(L)'
;MSSDLSPTTIISALPVLFGVTGTSVGIYSFVSPYNAIRLFGLQNTYTEKATASHPEAFQKSLIYAYGLRNIGSGLSTLGLFAFWQFSPICQVSPLAAAVVQRCMGICFICGSLVAAGDAVVARRFANQEHIQGEAEDKATKASISHAVTGVVILATGLFLYL
;
A
#
# COMPACT_ATOMS: atom_id res chain seq x y z
N MET A 1 -0.45 26.99 -21.81
CA MET A 1 0.11 25.66 -22.07
C MET A 1 -0.70 24.67 -21.26
N SER A 2 -1.70 24.07 -21.89
CA SER A 2 -2.50 22.99 -21.30
C SER A 2 -1.59 21.76 -21.28
N SER A 3 -1.21 21.29 -20.11
CA SER A 3 -0.54 20.00 -20.00
C SER A 3 -1.57 18.93 -20.34
N ASP A 4 -1.61 18.50 -21.60
CA ASP A 4 -2.39 17.34 -22.00
C ASP A 4 -1.82 16.13 -21.28
N LEU A 5 -2.36 15.87 -20.09
CA LEU A 5 -2.11 14.66 -19.32
C LEU A 5 -2.70 13.50 -20.12
N SER A 6 -1.88 12.94 -21.02
CA SER A 6 -2.25 11.73 -21.72
C SER A 6 -2.56 10.63 -20.68
N PRO A 7 -3.55 9.76 -20.92
CA PRO A 7 -3.83 8.62 -20.04
C PRO A 7 -2.56 7.81 -19.72
N THR A 8 -1.65 7.70 -20.69
CA THR A 8 -0.33 7.07 -20.54
C THR A 8 0.52 7.74 -19.46
N THR A 9 0.57 9.07 -19.44
CA THR A 9 1.34 9.84 -18.43
C THR A 9 0.78 9.67 -17.01
N ILE A 10 -0.55 9.67 -16.87
CA ILE A 10 -1.22 9.47 -15.58
C ILE A 10 -0.93 8.07 -15.03
N ILE A 11 -1.02 7.05 -15.89
CA ILE A 11 -0.87 5.65 -15.46
C ILE A 11 0.60 5.32 -15.17
N SER A 12 1.55 5.91 -15.89
CA SER A 12 2.97 5.80 -15.56
C SER A 12 3.33 6.47 -14.22
N ALA A 13 2.53 7.41 -13.71
CA ALA A 13 2.77 8.02 -12.40
C ALA A 13 2.30 7.14 -11.22
N LEU A 14 1.37 6.21 -11.45
CA LEU A 14 0.79 5.38 -10.40
C LEU A 14 1.81 4.44 -9.74
N PRO A 15 2.69 3.74 -10.46
CA PRO A 15 3.76 2.95 -9.84
C PRO A 15 4.64 3.77 -8.91
N VAL A 16 4.97 5.01 -9.30
CA VAL A 16 5.75 5.92 -8.45
C VAL A 16 4.95 6.31 -7.21
N LEU A 17 3.69 6.70 -7.37
CA LEU A 17 2.82 7.06 -6.26
C LEU A 17 2.71 5.92 -5.25
N PHE A 18 2.34 4.72 -5.70
CA PHE A 18 2.20 3.55 -4.83
C PHE A 18 3.53 3.13 -4.21
N GLY A 19 4.62 3.19 -4.97
CA GLY A 19 5.96 2.90 -4.48
C GLY A 19 6.40 3.85 -3.36
N VAL A 20 6.19 5.15 -3.55
CA VAL A 20 6.48 6.18 -2.54
C VAL A 20 5.57 6.03 -1.34
N THR A 21 4.25 5.94 -1.53
CA THR A 21 3.29 5.79 -0.42
C THR A 21 3.59 4.54 0.42
N GLY A 22 3.82 3.38 -0.22
CA GLY A 22 4.17 2.15 0.48
C GLY A 22 5.47 2.31 1.29
N THR A 23 6.51 2.87 0.67
CA THR A 23 7.80 3.08 1.36
C THR A 23 7.66 4.05 2.54
N SER A 24 6.99 5.19 2.34
CA SER A 24 6.80 6.22 3.38
C SER A 24 5.95 5.72 4.53
N VAL A 25 4.83 5.04 4.27
CA VAL A 25 4.00 4.44 5.32
C VAL A 25 4.77 3.34 6.05
N GLY A 26 5.56 2.56 5.33
CA GLY A 26 6.40 1.53 5.91
C GLY A 26 7.48 2.08 6.87
N ILE A 27 8.15 3.17 6.49
CA ILE A 27 9.08 3.91 7.38
C ILE A 27 8.31 4.50 8.57
N TYR A 28 7.14 5.08 8.32
CA TYR A 28 6.32 5.68 9.37
C TYR A 28 5.91 4.68 10.45
N SER A 29 5.71 3.40 10.10
CA SER A 29 5.48 2.33 11.06
C SER A 29 6.59 2.17 12.11
N PHE A 30 7.85 2.53 11.79
CA PHE A 30 8.97 2.49 12.74
C PHE A 30 9.09 3.76 13.59
N VAL A 31 8.71 4.91 13.02
CA VAL A 31 8.79 6.21 13.69
C VAL A 31 7.59 6.43 14.63
N SER A 32 6.40 6.03 14.19
CA SER A 32 5.15 6.25 14.91
C SER A 32 4.16 5.09 14.69
N PRO A 33 4.42 3.89 15.25
CA PRO A 33 3.68 2.67 14.94
C PRO A 33 2.17 2.80 15.14
N TYR A 34 1.73 3.38 16.27
CA TYR A 34 0.31 3.53 16.56
C TYR A 34 -0.38 4.55 15.65
N ASN A 35 0.33 5.53 15.12
CA ASN A 35 -0.25 6.44 14.13
C ASN A 35 -0.24 5.83 12.74
N ALA A 36 0.78 5.04 12.39
CA ALA A 36 0.84 4.32 11.12
C ALA A 36 -0.32 3.31 10.99
N ILE A 37 -0.57 2.52 12.03
CA ILE A 37 -1.63 1.50 12.00
C ILE A 37 -3.05 2.11 11.94
N ARG A 38 -3.23 3.37 12.37
CA ARG A 38 -4.49 4.12 12.20
C ARG A 38 -4.82 4.40 10.74
N LEU A 39 -3.83 4.47 9.86
CA LEU A 39 -4.06 4.61 8.41
C LEU A 39 -4.79 3.38 7.84
N PHE A 40 -4.68 2.23 8.52
CA PHE A 40 -5.41 1.00 8.20
C PHE A 40 -6.78 0.91 8.90
N GLY A 41 -7.21 1.99 9.56
CA GLY A 41 -8.48 2.02 10.31
C GLY A 41 -8.44 1.27 11.64
N LEU A 42 -7.27 0.80 12.06
CA LEU A 42 -7.11 0.03 13.30
C LEU A 42 -6.68 0.98 14.42
N GLN A 43 -7.65 1.42 15.22
CA GLN A 43 -7.38 2.22 16.41
C GLN A 43 -7.23 1.32 17.63
N ASN A 44 -6.15 1.54 18.36
CA ASN A 44 -5.98 0.96 19.68
C ASN A 44 -6.55 1.89 20.76
N THR A 45 -7.30 1.33 21.70
CA THR A 45 -7.76 2.03 22.92
C THR A 45 -6.73 2.01 24.04
N TYR A 46 -5.66 1.20 23.94
CA TYR A 46 -4.54 1.30 24.86
C TYR A 46 -3.83 2.66 24.66
N THR A 47 -4.09 3.57 25.58
CA THR A 47 -3.27 4.76 25.78
C THR A 47 -1.89 4.31 26.24
N GLU A 48 -0.83 5.01 25.83
CA GLU A 48 0.60 4.77 26.17
C GLU A 48 0.90 4.52 27.67
N LYS A 49 -0.09 4.70 28.56
CA LYS A 49 0.07 4.63 30.01
C LYS A 49 -0.53 3.39 30.67
N ALA A 50 -1.20 2.49 29.95
CA ALA A 50 -1.84 1.35 30.60
C ALA A 50 -1.87 0.09 29.72
N THR A 51 -0.89 -0.81 29.87
CA THR A 51 -1.05 -2.28 30.07
C THR A 51 0.28 -3.04 29.94
N ALA A 52 0.28 -4.30 30.39
CA ALA A 52 1.42 -5.22 30.49
C ALA A 52 2.37 -5.19 29.27
N SER A 53 3.68 -5.33 29.54
CA SER A 53 4.76 -5.19 28.56
C SER A 53 4.65 -6.10 27.32
N HIS A 54 3.99 -7.26 27.43
CA HIS A 54 3.94 -8.25 26.37
C HIS A 54 2.92 -7.93 25.25
N PRO A 55 1.62 -7.66 25.51
CA PRO A 55 0.66 -7.24 24.48
C PRO A 55 1.13 -6.03 23.66
N GLU A 56 1.70 -5.03 24.34
CA GLU A 56 2.22 -3.83 23.69
C GLU A 56 3.40 -4.17 22.77
N ALA A 57 4.38 -4.92 23.27
CA ALA A 57 5.54 -5.34 22.49
C ALA A 57 5.12 -6.20 21.27
N PHE A 58 4.16 -7.09 21.44
CA PHE A 58 3.63 -7.92 20.36
C PHE A 58 2.96 -7.07 19.27
N GLN A 59 2.08 -6.15 19.65
CA GLN A 59 1.40 -5.27 18.69
C GLN A 59 2.38 -4.38 17.94
N LYS A 60 3.34 -3.77 18.64
CA LYS A 60 4.36 -2.93 18.03
C LYS A 60 5.23 -3.72 17.05
N SER A 61 5.58 -4.95 17.41
CA SER A 61 6.34 -5.87 16.54
C SER A 61 5.56 -6.25 15.28
N LEU A 62 4.24 -6.49 15.40
CA LEU A 62 3.37 -6.70 14.23
C LEU A 62 3.32 -5.48 13.31
N ILE A 63 3.20 -4.27 13.87
CA ILE A 63 3.20 -3.03 13.08
C ILE A 63 4.53 -2.85 12.34
N TYR A 64 5.66 -3.18 12.98
CA TYR A 64 6.97 -3.15 12.34
C TYR A 64 7.11 -4.18 11.22
N ALA A 65 6.57 -5.40 11.39
CA ALA A 65 6.55 -6.40 10.34
C ALA A 65 5.73 -5.93 9.11
N TYR A 66 4.58 -5.30 9.33
CA TYR A 66 3.82 -4.65 8.27
C TYR A 66 4.61 -3.49 7.64
N GLY A 67 5.33 -2.71 8.46
CA GLY A 67 6.24 -1.66 8.01
C GLY A 67 7.29 -2.17 7.02
N LEU A 68 8.02 -3.25 7.37
CA LEU A 68 9.03 -3.86 6.50
C LEU A 68 8.42 -4.35 5.18
N ARG A 69 7.25 -4.97 5.23
CA ARG A 69 6.54 -5.43 4.03
C ARG A 69 6.23 -4.26 3.08
N ASN A 70 5.78 -3.13 3.64
CA ASN A 70 5.46 -1.93 2.85
C ASN A 70 6.71 -1.27 2.28
N ILE A 71 7.81 -1.22 3.04
CA ILE A 71 9.12 -0.77 2.53
C ILE A 71 9.58 -1.67 1.37
N GLY A 72 9.59 -2.99 1.58
CA GLY A 72 10.04 -3.95 0.57
C GLY A 72 9.23 -3.83 -0.72
N SER A 73 7.90 -3.90 -0.62
CA SER A 73 7.01 -3.77 -1.79
C SER A 73 7.10 -2.40 -2.46
N GLY A 74 7.19 -1.31 -1.68
CA GLY A 74 7.34 0.04 -2.20
C GLY A 74 8.65 0.23 -2.96
N LEU A 75 9.78 -0.17 -2.37
CA LEU A 75 11.10 -0.08 -3.00
C LEU A 75 11.22 -1.01 -4.22
N SER A 76 10.65 -2.23 -4.18
CA SER A 76 10.61 -3.09 -5.37
C SER A 76 9.83 -2.46 -6.51
N THR A 77 8.71 -1.79 -6.21
CA THR A 77 7.91 -1.06 -7.21
C THR A 77 8.71 0.10 -7.81
N LEU A 78 9.35 0.92 -6.97
CA LEU A 78 10.20 2.02 -7.43
C LEU A 78 11.40 1.52 -8.24
N GLY A 79 12.01 0.41 -7.82
CA GLY A 79 13.14 -0.21 -8.52
C GLY A 79 12.75 -0.74 -9.89
N LEU A 80 11.63 -1.46 -10.00
CA LEU A 80 11.12 -1.93 -11.30
C LEU A 80 10.75 -0.77 -12.22
N PHE A 81 10.11 0.27 -11.69
CA PHE A 81 9.79 1.47 -12.45
C PHE A 81 11.05 2.20 -12.94
N ALA A 82 12.03 2.39 -12.05
CA ALA A 82 13.29 3.04 -12.41
C ALA A 82 14.07 2.22 -13.44
N PHE A 83 14.09 0.89 -13.29
CA PHE A 83 14.71 0.01 -14.29
C PHE A 83 14.00 0.10 -15.64
N TRP A 84 12.68 0.10 -15.66
CA TRP A 84 11.89 0.25 -16.90
C TRP A 84 12.19 1.58 -17.62
N GLN A 85 12.23 2.69 -16.88
CA GLN A 85 12.35 4.03 -17.46
C GLN A 85 13.80 4.44 -17.79
N PHE A 86 14.76 4.07 -16.94
CA PHE A 86 16.11 4.63 -16.97
C PHE A 86 17.21 3.63 -17.32
N SER A 87 16.92 2.32 -17.35
CA SER A 87 17.94 1.33 -17.72
C SER A 87 18.28 1.41 -19.21
N PRO A 88 19.57 1.46 -19.59
CA PRO A 88 19.98 1.38 -21.00
C PRO A 88 19.40 0.16 -21.70
N ILE A 89 19.27 -0.97 -20.99
CA ILE A 89 18.70 -2.22 -21.53
C ILE A 89 17.25 -2.01 -21.99
N CYS A 90 16.42 -1.35 -21.18
CA CYS A 90 15.02 -1.09 -21.53
C CYS A 90 14.88 0.02 -22.57
N GLN A 91 15.82 0.96 -22.64
CA GLN A 91 15.84 2.02 -23.64
C GLN A 91 16.20 1.50 -25.04
N VAL A 92 17.04 0.46 -25.14
CA VAL A 92 17.46 -0.11 -26.44
C VAL A 92 16.67 -1.35 -26.86
N SER A 93 16.06 -2.08 -25.92
CA SER A 93 15.32 -3.32 -26.20
C SER A 93 13.83 -3.17 -25.82
N PRO A 94 12.94 -3.03 -26.83
CA PRO A 94 11.50 -2.95 -26.59
C PRO A 94 10.95 -4.20 -25.89
N LEU A 95 11.54 -5.37 -26.17
CA LEU A 95 11.18 -6.62 -25.51
C LEU A 95 11.52 -6.59 -24.03
N ALA A 96 12.72 -6.10 -23.66
CA ALA A 96 13.11 -5.99 -22.26
C ALA A 96 12.20 -5.02 -21.50
N ALA A 97 11.89 -3.85 -22.10
CA ALA A 97 10.97 -2.89 -21.52
C ALA A 97 9.57 -3.51 -21.28
N ALA A 98 9.03 -4.22 -22.27
CA ALA A 98 7.72 -4.87 -22.16
C ALA A 98 7.71 -5.96 -21.08
N VAL A 99 8.79 -6.75 -20.94
CA VAL A 99 8.90 -7.76 -19.88
C VAL A 99 8.89 -7.11 -18.50
N VAL A 100 9.65 -6.05 -18.28
CA VAL A 100 9.70 -5.35 -16.98
C VAL A 100 8.34 -4.71 -16.66
N GLN A 101 7.70 -4.10 -17.65
CA GLN A 101 6.36 -3.51 -17.51
C GLN A 101 5.35 -4.60 -17.10
N ARG A 102 5.37 -5.76 -17.76
CA ARG A 102 4.49 -6.90 -17.41
C ARG A 102 4.77 -7.49 -16.04
N CYS A 103 6.03 -7.63 -15.65
CA CYS A 103 6.40 -8.07 -14.31
C CYS A 103 5.86 -7.11 -13.24
N MET A 104 6.00 -5.80 -13.47
CA MET A 104 5.41 -4.78 -12.61
C MET A 104 3.88 -4.90 -12.58
N GLY A 105 3.23 -5.11 -13.74
CA GLY A 105 1.80 -5.36 -13.83
C GLY A 105 1.33 -6.55 -12.99
N ILE A 106 2.04 -7.68 -13.04
CA ILE A 106 1.77 -8.85 -12.20
C ILE A 106 1.92 -8.50 -10.71
N CYS A 107 2.97 -7.78 -10.33
CA CYS A 107 3.15 -7.33 -8.94
C CYS A 107 1.96 -6.48 -8.46
N PHE A 108 1.44 -5.59 -9.30
CA PHE A 108 0.25 -4.79 -8.99
C PHE A 108 -1.01 -5.64 -8.88
N ILE A 109 -1.27 -6.56 -9.81
CA ILE A 109 -2.42 -7.46 -9.77
C ILE A 109 -2.39 -8.31 -8.49
N CYS A 110 -1.25 -8.89 -8.13
CA CYS A 110 -1.10 -9.61 -6.86
C CYS A 110 -1.24 -8.68 -5.65
N GLY A 111 -0.71 -7.46 -5.76
CA GLY A 111 -0.79 -6.41 -4.73
C GLY A 111 -2.23 -5.97 -4.43
N SER A 112 -3.15 -6.05 -5.39
CA SER A 112 -4.56 -5.68 -5.15
C SER A 112 -5.24 -6.62 -4.15
N LEU A 113 -4.78 -7.88 -4.03
CA LEU A 113 -5.25 -8.80 -3.00
C LEU A 113 -4.90 -8.33 -1.60
N VAL A 114 -3.78 -7.61 -1.43
CA VAL A 114 -3.40 -7.02 -0.15
C VAL A 114 -4.39 -5.93 0.24
N ALA A 115 -4.69 -5.01 -0.67
CA ALA A 115 -5.67 -3.96 -0.44
C ALA A 115 -7.08 -4.52 -0.18
N ALA A 116 -7.49 -5.56 -0.91
CA ALA A 116 -8.75 -6.25 -0.64
C ALA A 116 -8.75 -6.94 0.74
N GLY A 117 -7.63 -7.56 1.12
CA GLY A 117 -7.43 -8.16 2.44
C GLY A 117 -7.54 -7.11 3.56
N ASP A 118 -6.86 -5.98 3.42
CA ASP A 118 -6.92 -4.86 4.37
C ASP A 118 -8.35 -4.32 4.50
N ALA A 119 -9.08 -4.21 3.39
CA ALA A 119 -10.49 -3.81 3.40
C ALA A 119 -11.36 -4.79 4.20
N VAL A 120 -11.18 -6.10 4.01
CA VAL A 120 -11.91 -7.14 4.74
C VAL A 120 -11.54 -7.14 6.21
N VAL A 121 -10.26 -7.03 6.54
CA VAL A 121 -9.77 -7.01 7.94
C VAL A 121 -10.30 -5.78 8.67
N ALA A 122 -10.23 -4.59 8.06
CA ALA A 122 -10.78 -3.37 8.64
C ALA A 122 -12.30 -3.46 8.85
N ARG A 123 -13.03 -4.06 7.90
CA ARG A 123 -14.48 -4.28 8.06
C ARG A 123 -14.81 -5.26 9.18
N ARG A 124 -14.04 -6.36 9.28
CA ARG A 124 -14.19 -7.33 10.36
C ARG A 124 -13.90 -6.70 11.73
N PHE A 125 -12.89 -5.84 11.80
CA PHE A 125 -12.58 -5.09 13.01
C PHE A 125 -13.71 -4.12 13.39
N ALA A 126 -14.23 -3.35 12.42
CA ALA A 126 -15.36 -2.45 12.65
C ALA A 126 -16.60 -3.17 13.20
N ASN A 127 -16.87 -4.39 12.72
CA ASN A 127 -18.05 -5.16 13.10
C ASN A 127 -17.92 -5.92 14.44
N GLN A 128 -16.84 -5.76 15.20
CA GLN A 128 -16.71 -6.41 16.51
C GLN A 128 -17.56 -5.67 17.56
N GLU A 129 -18.30 -6.41 18.39
CA GLU A 129 -19.28 -5.84 19.34
C GLU A 129 -18.72 -4.75 20.28
N HIS A 130 -17.42 -4.81 20.57
CA HIS A 130 -16.71 -3.88 21.47
C HIS A 130 -16.06 -2.69 20.74
N ILE A 131 -16.18 -2.60 19.42
CA ILE A 131 -15.71 -1.47 18.61
C ILE A 131 -16.93 -0.65 18.22
N GLN A 132 -17.08 0.53 18.81
CA GLN A 132 -18.24 1.41 18.59
C GLN A 132 -17.80 2.87 18.46
N GLY A 133 -18.65 3.68 17.83
CA GLY A 133 -18.44 5.12 17.70
C GLY A 133 -17.29 5.47 16.74
N GLU A 134 -16.40 6.38 17.13
CA GLU A 134 -15.37 6.92 16.23
C GLU A 134 -14.42 5.84 15.68
N ALA A 135 -14.12 4.80 16.47
CA ALA A 135 -13.26 3.71 16.04
C ALA A 135 -13.91 2.84 14.95
N GLU A 136 -15.21 2.57 15.08
CA GLU A 136 -16.01 1.86 14.07
C GLU A 136 -16.10 2.66 12.77
N ASP A 137 -16.37 3.96 12.86
CA ASP A 137 -16.45 4.86 11.71
C ASP A 137 -15.12 4.92 10.94
N LYS A 138 -14.00 5.04 11.67
CA LYS A 138 -12.67 5.07 11.06
C LYS A 138 -12.30 3.75 10.40
N ALA A 139 -12.61 2.62 11.05
CA ALA A 139 -12.39 1.30 10.48
C ALA A 139 -13.25 1.06 9.23
N THR A 140 -14.51 1.49 9.23
CA THR A 140 -15.40 1.41 8.07
C THR A 140 -14.91 2.28 6.91
N LYS A 141 -14.51 3.53 7.19
CA LYS A 141 -13.94 4.42 6.16
C LYS A 141 -12.64 3.87 5.58
N ALA A 142 -11.76 3.33 6.42
CA ALA A 142 -10.52 2.70 5.97
C ALA A 142 -10.81 1.47 5.11
N SER A 143 -11.80 0.65 5.47
CA SER A 143 -12.22 -0.50 4.67
C SER A 143 -12.61 -0.08 3.24
N ILE A 144 -13.45 0.96 3.11
CA ILE A 144 -13.86 1.50 1.81
C ILE A 144 -12.64 2.06 1.06
N SER A 145 -11.79 2.83 1.74
CA SER A 145 -10.58 3.41 1.15
C SER A 145 -9.64 2.34 0.59
N HIS A 146 -9.42 1.25 1.33
CA HIS A 146 -8.60 0.12 0.89
C HIS A 146 -9.25 -0.63 -0.28
N ALA A 147 -10.58 -0.81 -0.28
CA ALA A 147 -11.28 -1.44 -1.41
C ALA A 147 -11.12 -0.61 -2.69
N VAL A 148 -11.34 0.70 -2.61
CA VAL A 148 -11.14 1.63 -3.75
C VAL A 148 -9.69 1.62 -4.21
N THR A 149 -8.74 1.71 -3.27
CA THR A 149 -7.31 1.63 -3.59
C THR A 149 -6.96 0.32 -4.29
N GLY A 150 -7.54 -0.81 -3.85
CA GLY A 150 -7.37 -2.11 -4.48
C GLY A 150 -7.85 -2.15 -5.92
N VAL A 151 -8.97 -1.50 -6.24
CA VAL A 151 -9.45 -1.36 -7.62
C VAL A 151 -8.46 -0.55 -8.48
N VAL A 152 -7.93 0.55 -7.95
CA VAL A 152 -6.94 1.38 -8.67
C VAL A 152 -5.64 0.60 -8.90
N ILE A 153 -5.16 -0.13 -7.89
CA ILE A 153 -3.98 -1.00 -7.99
C ILE A 153 -4.20 -2.08 -9.05
N LEU A 154 -5.36 -2.74 -9.05
CA LEU A 154 -5.71 -3.76 -10.04
C LEU A 154 -5.77 -3.17 -11.46
N ALA A 155 -6.42 -2.02 -11.64
CA ALA A 155 -6.50 -1.35 -12.94
C ALA A 155 -5.11 -0.95 -13.46
N THR A 156 -4.25 -0.44 -12.57
CA THR A 156 -2.84 -0.12 -12.88
C THR A 156 -2.10 -1.38 -13.31
N GLY A 157 -2.28 -2.49 -12.59
CA GLY A 157 -1.64 -3.76 -12.91
C GLY A 157 -2.07 -4.35 -14.24
N LEU A 158 -3.37 -4.32 -14.54
CA LEU A 158 -3.92 -4.77 -15.83
C LEU A 158 -3.38 -3.92 -16.98
N PHE A 159 -3.30 -2.60 -16.81
CA PHE A 159 -2.74 -1.70 -17.83
C PHE A 159 -1.25 -1.95 -18.08
N LEU A 160 -0.47 -2.23 -17.03
CA LEU A 160 0.96 -2.53 -17.18
C LEU A 160 1.19 -3.93 -17.78
N TYR A 161 0.24 -4.84 -17.63
CA TYR A 161 0.36 -6.22 -18.09
C TYR A 161 -0.06 -6.42 -19.56
N LEU A 162 -1.17 -5.79 -19.97
CA LEU A 162 -1.78 -5.94 -21.30
C LEU A 162 -1.03 -5.09 -22.34
#